data_AF-A0A6G3XP24-F1
#
_entry.id   AF-A0A6G3XP24-F1
#
_cell.length_a   1.000
_cell.length_b   1.000
_cell.length_c   1.000
_cell.angle_alpha   90.00
_cell.angle_beta   90.00
_cell.angle_gamma   90.00
#
_symmetry.space_group_name_H-M   'P 1'
#
loop_
_entity.id
_entity.type
_entity.pdbx_description
1 polymer ?
#
loop_
_entity_poly.entity_id
_entity_poly.type
_entity_poly.pdbx_seq_one_letter_code
_entity_poly.pdbx_strand_id
1 'polypeptide(L)'
;GGFLPYDKDRRWGGEKDEKVLRDDVVHQPEHTLIPTLTRRGRGTAKVFAYGLRDSVVEEAAELAAKLASTHDVAGARVVRPLGPETAHPRGTRIQLKDFTTGPCPVPDGPVRSVTDWPTAVQETFTPFAAAMTGDGLAFLHTQMQADQCGPVLAAAVENRIVGAIGPMEIQPDAIGHPQLLPQYFTVLPEARGQALGRTLWRA
;
A
#
# COMPACT_ATOMS: atom_id res chain seq x y z
N GLY A 1 -8.72 19.61 2.78
CA GLY A 1 -7.32 19.45 2.36
C GLY A 1 -7.32 18.63 1.10
N GLY A 2 -6.71 19.15 0.03
CA GLY A 2 -6.65 18.44 -1.25
C GLY A 2 -5.84 17.14 -1.14
N PHE A 3 -6.15 16.17 -1.99
CA PHE A 3 -5.32 14.99 -2.16
C PHE A 3 -4.06 15.32 -2.97
N LEU A 4 -3.04 14.46 -2.87
CA LEU A 4 -1.94 14.46 -3.83
C LEU A 4 -2.51 14.16 -5.22
N PRO A 5 -2.14 14.92 -6.26
CA PRO A 5 -2.82 14.89 -7.56
C PRO A 5 -2.60 13.60 -8.38
N TYR A 6 -1.76 12.67 -7.94
CA TYR A 6 -1.49 11.44 -8.69
C TYR A 6 -2.01 10.19 -7.98
N ASP A 7 -3.14 9.68 -8.48
CA ASP A 7 -3.62 8.33 -8.27
C ASP A 7 -3.93 7.72 -9.64
N LYS A 8 -3.08 6.80 -10.10
CA LYS A 8 -3.19 6.13 -11.41
C LYS A 8 -4.54 5.42 -11.61
N ASP A 9 -5.20 5.05 -10.50
CA ASP A 9 -6.44 4.30 -10.51
C ASP A 9 -7.66 5.18 -10.19
N ARG A 10 -7.48 6.50 -10.03
CA ARG A 10 -8.53 7.49 -9.67
C ARG A 10 -9.43 7.03 -8.52
N ARG A 11 -8.89 6.25 -7.58
CA ARG A 11 -9.62 5.71 -6.42
C ARG A 11 -9.92 6.81 -5.42
N TRP A 12 -9.17 7.91 -5.44
CA TRP A 12 -9.27 8.99 -4.46
C TRP A 12 -10.00 10.20 -5.08
N GLY A 13 -11.12 10.61 -4.47
CA GLY A 13 -11.93 11.76 -4.92
C GLY A 13 -11.22 13.10 -4.69
N GLY A 14 -11.62 14.17 -5.38
CA GLY A 14 -10.91 15.46 -5.36
C GLY A 14 -10.85 16.18 -4.01
N GLU A 15 -11.73 15.84 -3.05
CA GLU A 15 -11.80 16.47 -1.74
C GLU A 15 -11.94 15.44 -0.60
N LYS A 16 -11.23 15.66 0.50
CA LYS A 16 -11.43 14.92 1.76
C LYS A 16 -12.63 15.50 2.51
N ASP A 17 -13.74 14.76 2.53
CA ASP A 17 -14.96 15.06 3.30
C ASP A 17 -14.86 14.70 4.80
N GLU A 18 -13.77 14.09 5.21
CA GLU A 18 -13.53 13.66 6.59
C GLU A 18 -12.60 14.65 7.30
N LYS A 19 -13.05 15.20 8.44
CA LYS A 19 -12.32 16.20 9.23
C LYS A 19 -11.92 15.62 10.58
N VAL A 20 -10.71 15.93 11.04
CA VAL A 20 -10.26 15.59 12.40
C VAL A 20 -10.91 16.55 13.39
N LEU A 21 -11.48 16.01 14.47
CA LEU A 21 -12.01 16.78 15.59
C LEU A 21 -10.87 17.00 16.60
N ARG A 22 -10.13 18.09 16.42
CA ARG A 22 -8.85 18.32 17.12
C ARG A 22 -9.02 18.45 18.64
N ASP A 23 -10.12 19.06 19.07
CA ASP A 23 -10.39 19.32 20.48
C ASP A 23 -10.78 18.05 21.26
N ASP A 24 -11.16 16.99 20.54
CA ASP A 24 -11.55 15.69 21.10
C ASP A 24 -10.41 14.65 20.99
N VAL A 25 -9.22 15.05 20.52
CA VAL A 25 -8.06 14.15 20.47
C VAL A 25 -7.63 13.80 21.89
N VAL A 26 -7.64 12.49 22.19
CA VAL A 26 -7.12 11.97 23.46
C VAL A 26 -5.71 11.46 23.21
N HIS A 27 -4.73 12.03 23.91
CA HIS A 27 -3.35 11.55 23.89
C HIS A 27 -2.90 11.23 25.31
N GLN A 28 -2.67 9.94 25.57
CA GLN A 28 -2.17 9.41 26.83
C GLN A 28 -0.88 8.62 26.57
N PRO A 29 -0.06 8.35 27.60
CA PRO A 29 1.19 7.63 27.42
C PRO A 29 1.06 6.27 26.72
N GLU A 30 -0.07 5.58 26.88
CA GLU A 30 -0.28 4.22 26.37
C GLU A 30 -1.13 4.14 25.11
N HIS A 31 -1.84 5.23 24.76
CA HIS A 31 -2.73 5.24 23.62
C HIS A 31 -3.00 6.65 23.08
N THR A 32 -3.46 6.72 21.84
CA THR A 32 -3.94 7.94 21.21
C THR A 32 -5.24 7.64 20.48
N LEU A 33 -6.28 8.44 20.74
CA LEU A 33 -7.55 8.38 20.03
C LEU A 33 -7.64 9.62 19.14
N ILE A 34 -7.80 9.40 17.83
CA ILE A 34 -7.97 10.46 16.85
C ILE A 34 -9.40 10.40 16.32
N PRO A 35 -10.31 11.26 16.80
CA PRO A 35 -11.66 11.33 16.28
C PRO A 35 -11.72 12.09 14.95
N THR A 36 -12.54 11.59 14.05
CA THR A 36 -12.86 12.21 12.77
C THR A 36 -14.37 12.23 12.55
N LEU A 37 -14.81 13.21 11.76
CA LEU A 37 -16.19 13.39 11.37
C LEU A 37 -16.28 13.44 9.85
N THR A 38 -17.08 12.56 9.26
CA THR A 38 -17.56 12.73 7.88
C THR A 38 -19.02 13.12 7.92
N ARG A 39 -19.41 14.10 7.11
CA ARG A 39 -20.81 14.51 6.94
C ARG A 39 -21.45 13.96 5.67
N ARG A 40 -20.76 13.08 4.95
CA ARG A 40 -21.30 12.46 3.74
C ARG A 40 -22.50 11.56 4.11
N GLY A 41 -23.61 11.70 3.38
CA GLY A 41 -24.85 10.99 3.68
C GLY A 41 -25.42 11.40 5.05
N ARG A 42 -25.73 10.44 5.92
CA ARG A 42 -26.22 10.69 7.29
C ARG A 42 -25.11 10.97 8.33
N GLY A 43 -23.88 11.13 7.85
CA GLY A 43 -22.70 11.40 8.66
C GLY A 43 -22.23 10.20 9.49
N THR A 44 -20.96 10.23 9.90
CA THR A 44 -20.37 9.22 10.79
C THR A 44 -19.23 9.85 11.58
N ALA A 45 -19.25 9.65 12.90
CA ALA A 45 -18.09 9.86 13.76
C ALA A 45 -17.25 8.58 13.76
N LYS A 46 -15.96 8.69 13.44
CA LYS A 46 -15.01 7.58 13.54
C LYS A 46 -13.94 7.94 14.57
N VAL A 47 -13.51 6.96 15.36
CA VAL A 47 -12.36 7.12 16.25
C VAL A 47 -11.28 6.15 15.82
N PHE A 48 -10.12 6.69 15.41
CA PHE A 48 -8.93 5.90 15.15
C PHE A 48 -8.20 5.67 16.46
N ALA A 49 -8.11 4.41 16.84
CA ALA A 49 -7.65 3.97 18.15
C ALA A 49 -6.24 3.37 18.02
N TYR A 50 -5.23 4.11 18.47
CA TYR A 50 -3.83 3.69 18.47
C TYR A 50 -3.41 3.31 19.88
N GLY A 51 -3.06 2.06 20.11
CA GLY A 51 -2.64 1.58 21.42
C GLY A 51 -2.50 0.06 21.42
N LEU A 52 -1.67 -0.43 22.34
CA LEU A 52 -1.38 -1.87 22.44
C LEU A 52 -2.48 -2.65 23.17
N ARG A 53 -3.20 -2.01 24.10
CA ARG A 53 -4.21 -2.66 24.95
C ARG A 53 -5.58 -2.73 24.28
N ASP A 54 -6.34 -3.78 24.60
CA ASP A 54 -7.69 -3.97 24.06
C ASP A 54 -8.73 -3.01 24.65
N SER A 55 -8.52 -2.54 25.88
CA SER A 55 -9.36 -1.53 26.53
C SER A 55 -9.49 -0.23 25.73
N VAL A 56 -8.51 0.08 24.88
CA VAL A 56 -8.51 1.26 24.01
C VAL A 56 -9.69 1.24 23.02
N VAL A 57 -10.18 0.05 22.65
CA VAL A 57 -11.34 -0.09 21.74
C VAL A 57 -12.64 0.34 22.44
N GLU A 58 -12.79 0.02 23.73
CA GLU A 58 -13.97 0.38 24.52
C GLU A 58 -14.04 1.90 24.71
N GLU A 59 -12.93 2.51 25.12
CA GLU A 59 -12.81 3.97 25.26
C GLU A 59 -13.05 4.69 23.92
N ALA A 60 -12.54 4.14 22.82
CA ALA A 60 -12.80 4.67 21.48
C ALA A 60 -14.28 4.53 21.07
N ALA A 61 -14.96 3.46 21.47
CA ALA A 61 -16.37 3.25 21.17
C ALA A 61 -17.26 4.23 21.93
N GLU A 62 -16.96 4.47 23.22
CA GLU A 62 -17.65 5.48 24.04
C GLU A 62 -17.45 6.88 23.46
N LEU A 63 -16.21 7.23 23.09
CA LEU A 63 -15.91 8.50 22.45
C LEU A 63 -16.65 8.65 21.11
N ALA A 64 -16.66 7.60 20.27
CA ALA A 64 -17.37 7.63 19.00
C ALA A 64 -18.88 7.81 19.17
N ALA A 65 -19.48 7.16 20.16
CA ALA A 65 -20.91 7.29 20.47
C ALA A 65 -21.26 8.70 20.99
N LYS A 66 -20.43 9.24 21.89
CA LYS A 66 -20.57 10.62 22.38
C LYS A 66 -20.53 11.62 21.23
N LEU A 67 -19.50 11.52 20.37
CA LEU A 67 -19.33 12.42 19.22
C LEU A 67 -20.46 12.27 18.19
N ALA A 68 -20.96 11.05 17.99
CA ALA A 68 -22.10 10.84 17.12
C ALA A 68 -23.35 11.58 17.61
N SER A 69 -23.61 11.54 18.92
CA SER A 69 -24.70 12.29 19.54
C SER A 69 -24.46 13.80 19.52
N THR A 70 -23.26 14.27 19.83
CA THR A 70 -22.93 15.71 19.87
C THR A 70 -23.03 16.37 18.49
N HIS A 71 -22.68 15.64 17.43
CA HIS A 71 -22.69 16.16 16.07
C HIS A 71 -23.91 15.75 15.24
N ASP A 72 -24.91 15.10 15.85
CA ASP A 72 -26.14 14.62 15.21
C ASP A 72 -25.87 13.82 13.93
N VAL A 73 -24.99 12.81 14.04
CA VAL A 73 -24.68 11.89 12.94
C VAL A 73 -25.16 10.48 13.24
N ALA A 74 -25.58 9.77 12.20
CA ALA A 74 -26.25 8.47 12.35
C ALA A 74 -25.28 7.31 12.66
N GLY A 75 -23.98 7.50 12.47
CA GLY A 75 -22.99 6.43 12.61
C GLY A 75 -21.90 6.75 13.63
N ALA A 76 -21.55 5.75 14.43
CA ALA A 76 -20.33 5.71 15.24
C ALA A 76 -19.49 4.51 14.78
N ARG A 77 -18.18 4.70 14.60
CA ARG A 77 -17.25 3.61 14.22
C ARG A 77 -15.92 3.73 14.95
N VAL A 78 -15.31 2.59 15.24
CA VAL A 78 -13.92 2.51 15.73
C VAL A 78 -13.06 1.88 14.66
N VAL A 79 -11.87 2.43 14.45
CA VAL A 79 -10.84 1.90 13.54
C VAL A 79 -9.58 1.66 14.35
N ARG A 80 -9.14 0.40 14.45
CA ARG A 80 -7.91 0.03 15.15
C ARG A 80 -6.93 -0.64 14.18
N PRO A 81 -5.71 -0.11 14.02
CA PRO A 81 -4.64 -0.84 13.36
C PRO A 81 -4.31 -2.10 14.16
N LEU A 82 -4.24 -3.24 13.47
CA LEU A 82 -3.88 -4.52 14.06
C LEU A 82 -2.41 -4.79 13.77
N GLY A 83 -1.69 -5.31 14.76
CA GLY A 83 -0.29 -5.72 14.58
C GLY A 83 -0.16 -7.03 13.82
N PRO A 84 1.04 -7.32 13.28
CA PRO A 84 1.31 -8.53 12.48
C PRO A 84 1.07 -9.85 13.23
N GLU A 85 1.08 -9.82 14.56
CA GLU A 85 0.78 -10.94 15.46
C GLU A 85 -0.71 -11.34 15.46
N THR A 86 -1.60 -10.50 14.93
CA THR A 86 -3.03 -10.79 14.93
C THR A 86 -3.35 -11.95 13.98
N ALA A 87 -3.85 -13.05 14.53
CA ALA A 87 -4.28 -14.20 13.74
C ALA A 87 -5.57 -13.87 12.94
N HIS A 88 -5.55 -14.12 11.63
CA HIS A 88 -6.69 -13.97 10.71
C HIS A 88 -7.35 -12.56 10.68
N PRO A 89 -6.60 -11.47 10.40
CA PRO A 89 -7.16 -10.13 10.41
C PRO A 89 -8.17 -9.96 9.26
N ARG A 90 -9.34 -9.40 9.58
CA ARG A 90 -10.32 -8.92 8.58
C ARG A 90 -10.15 -7.41 8.41
N GLY A 91 -9.62 -6.97 7.28
CA GLY A 91 -9.47 -5.54 7.01
C GLY A 91 -8.47 -5.23 5.90
N THR A 92 -8.13 -3.95 5.77
CA THR A 92 -7.13 -3.47 4.82
C THR A 92 -5.73 -3.65 5.42
N ARG A 93 -4.83 -4.30 4.67
CA ARG A 93 -3.41 -4.39 5.05
C ARG A 93 -2.71 -3.08 4.78
N ILE A 94 -1.98 -2.59 5.78
CA ILE A 94 -1.14 -1.40 5.68
C ILE A 94 0.30 -1.86 5.89
N GLN A 95 1.20 -1.51 4.96
CA GLN A 95 2.62 -1.75 5.12
C GLN A 95 3.26 -0.49 5.71
N LEU A 96 3.95 -0.64 6.83
CA LEU A 96 4.72 0.42 7.46
C LEU A 96 6.20 0.09 7.27
N LYS A 97 6.99 1.09 6.86
CA LYS A 97 8.45 0.99 6.79
C LYS A 97 9.02 1.83 7.93
N ASP A 98 9.79 1.18 8.80
CA ASP A 98 10.63 1.88 9.76
C ASP A 98 11.89 2.35 9.02
N PHE A 99 12.12 3.66 8.99
CA PHE A 99 13.29 4.27 8.36
C PHE A 99 14.48 4.39 9.33
N THR A 100 14.31 4.01 10.60
CA THR A 100 15.34 4.08 11.65
C THR A 100 16.10 2.76 11.83
N THR A 101 15.45 1.62 11.55
CA THR A 101 16.07 0.29 11.58
C THR A 101 16.85 -0.01 10.30
N GLY A 102 17.99 0.66 10.11
CA GLY A 102 19.00 0.32 9.09
C GLY A 102 18.52 0.25 7.63
N PRO A 103 19.42 -0.02 6.67
CA PRO A 103 18.99 -0.38 5.32
C PRO A 103 18.13 -1.66 5.38
N CYS A 104 17.09 -1.73 4.55
CA CYS A 104 16.29 -2.94 4.37
C CYS A 104 17.27 -4.12 4.17
N PRO A 105 17.14 -5.24 4.90
CA PRO A 105 17.98 -6.39 4.64
C PRO A 105 17.87 -6.72 3.15
N VAL A 106 19.00 -7.07 2.53
CA VAL A 106 19.02 -7.52 1.13
C VAL A 106 17.92 -8.56 0.98
N PRO A 107 17.04 -8.48 -0.03
CA PRO A 107 15.99 -9.45 -0.20
C PRO A 107 16.60 -10.82 -0.46
N ASP A 108 16.87 -11.57 0.60
CA ASP A 108 17.21 -12.98 0.52
C ASP A 108 15.97 -13.70 -0.02
N GLY A 109 15.99 -13.97 -1.33
CA GLY A 109 14.85 -14.53 -2.02
C GLY A 109 15.04 -14.62 -3.53
N PRO A 110 14.08 -15.21 -4.25
CA PRO A 110 14.15 -15.38 -5.70
C PRO A 110 13.88 -14.07 -6.45
N VAL A 111 14.21 -12.89 -5.89
CA VAL A 111 13.93 -11.58 -6.48
C VAL A 111 15.23 -10.84 -6.77
N ARG A 112 15.42 -10.43 -8.03
CA ARG A 112 16.58 -9.65 -8.51
C ARG A 112 16.13 -8.71 -9.62
N SER A 113 16.95 -7.73 -9.99
CA SER A 113 16.71 -7.00 -11.25
C SER A 113 16.62 -7.99 -12.39
N VAL A 114 15.74 -7.75 -13.37
CA VAL A 114 15.63 -8.58 -14.58
C VAL A 114 17.01 -8.75 -15.23
N THR A 115 17.82 -7.70 -15.25
CA THR A 115 19.18 -7.69 -15.83
C THR A 115 20.19 -8.54 -15.08
N ASP A 116 19.93 -8.87 -13.81
CA ASP A 116 20.87 -9.59 -12.93
C ASP A 116 20.60 -11.11 -12.92
N TRP A 117 19.57 -11.57 -13.63
CA TRP A 117 19.29 -12.98 -13.85
C TRP A 117 20.19 -13.56 -14.96
N PRO A 118 20.45 -14.88 -15.00
CA PRO A 118 21.09 -15.51 -16.16
C PRO A 118 20.27 -15.27 -17.43
N THR A 119 20.93 -15.10 -18.58
CA THR A 119 20.29 -14.77 -19.88
C THR A 119 19.08 -15.66 -20.20
N ALA A 120 19.19 -16.97 -19.97
CA ALA A 120 18.10 -17.93 -20.19
C ALA A 120 16.83 -17.61 -19.36
N VAL A 121 17.00 -17.07 -18.15
CA VAL A 121 15.89 -16.62 -17.30
C VAL A 121 15.37 -15.27 -17.77
N GLN A 122 16.26 -14.35 -18.19
CA GLN A 122 15.85 -13.04 -18.73
C GLN A 122 14.95 -13.18 -19.96
N GLU A 123 15.27 -14.12 -20.87
CA GLU A 123 14.49 -14.41 -22.07
C GLU A 123 13.05 -14.84 -21.76
N THR A 124 12.79 -15.36 -20.55
CA THR A 124 11.44 -15.72 -20.10
C THR A 124 10.57 -14.52 -19.73
N PHE A 125 11.14 -13.30 -19.64
CA PHE A 125 10.38 -12.09 -19.34
C PHE A 125 9.40 -11.74 -20.46
N THR A 126 9.78 -11.92 -21.73
CA THR A 126 8.91 -11.63 -22.89
C THR A 126 7.59 -12.43 -22.86
N PRO A 127 7.61 -13.77 -22.76
CA PRO A 127 6.36 -14.54 -22.67
C PRO A 127 5.59 -14.25 -21.38
N PHE A 128 6.27 -13.97 -20.26
CA PHE A 128 5.63 -13.52 -19.02
C PHE A 128 4.87 -12.19 -19.22
N ALA A 129 5.51 -11.19 -19.83
CA ALA A 129 4.93 -9.88 -20.08
C ALA A 129 3.73 -9.95 -21.02
N ALA A 130 3.81 -10.81 -22.04
CA ALA A 130 2.70 -11.09 -22.95
C ALA A 130 1.50 -11.72 -22.20
N ALA A 131 1.76 -12.72 -21.35
CA ALA A 131 0.71 -13.34 -20.54
C ALA A 131 0.03 -12.35 -19.60
N MET A 132 0.80 -11.40 -19.05
CA MET A 132 0.33 -10.37 -18.11
C MET A 132 0.04 -9.01 -18.79
N THR A 133 -0.36 -9.02 -20.07
CA THR A 133 -0.68 -7.79 -20.82
C THR A 133 -1.78 -6.97 -20.13
N GLY A 134 -2.80 -7.63 -19.58
CA GLY A 134 -3.90 -6.97 -18.85
C GLY A 134 -3.46 -6.25 -17.58
N ASP A 135 -2.31 -6.63 -17.01
CA ASP A 135 -1.69 -5.98 -15.86
C ASP A 135 -0.68 -4.89 -16.27
N GLY A 136 -0.51 -4.64 -17.57
CA GLY A 136 0.36 -3.60 -18.14
C GLY A 136 1.82 -4.01 -18.38
N LEU A 137 2.17 -5.29 -18.19
CA LEU A 137 3.57 -5.73 -18.27
C LEU A 137 4.12 -5.74 -19.69
N ALA A 138 3.28 -5.93 -20.71
CA ALA A 138 3.69 -5.78 -22.10
C ALA A 138 4.16 -4.35 -22.41
N PHE A 139 3.47 -3.35 -21.87
CA PHE A 139 3.89 -1.95 -22.00
C PHE A 139 5.20 -1.70 -21.25
N LEU A 140 5.31 -2.17 -20.01
CA LEU A 140 6.56 -2.07 -19.24
C LEU A 140 7.73 -2.69 -19.99
N HIS A 141 7.54 -3.88 -20.58
CA HIS A 141 8.59 -4.55 -21.34
C HIS A 141 9.08 -3.72 -22.53
N THR A 142 8.18 -3.07 -23.27
CA THR A 142 8.57 -2.14 -24.33
C THR A 142 9.42 -0.99 -23.81
N GLN A 143 9.07 -0.42 -22.65
CA GLN A 143 9.86 0.65 -22.02
C GLN A 143 11.23 0.18 -21.55
N MET A 144 11.32 -1.05 -21.04
CA MET A 144 12.61 -1.67 -20.68
C MET A 144 13.50 -1.84 -21.92
N GLN A 145 12.94 -2.34 -23.03
CA GLN A 145 13.70 -2.53 -24.29
C GLN A 145 14.16 -1.19 -24.89
N ALA A 146 13.44 -0.11 -24.63
CA ALA A 146 13.80 1.23 -25.05
C ALA A 146 14.74 1.97 -24.09
N ASP A 147 15.15 1.34 -22.98
CA ASP A 147 15.96 1.95 -21.90
C ASP A 147 15.32 3.24 -21.34
N GLN A 148 13.98 3.27 -21.28
CA GLN A 148 13.18 4.44 -20.86
C GLN A 148 12.66 4.34 -19.43
N CYS A 149 12.97 3.24 -18.74
CA CYS A 149 12.59 3.06 -17.35
C CYS A 149 13.70 2.35 -16.58
N GLY A 150 13.93 2.78 -15.34
CA GLY A 150 14.89 2.12 -14.48
C GLY A 150 14.45 0.73 -14.01
N PRO A 151 15.13 0.17 -13.00
CA PRO A 151 15.17 -1.27 -12.77
C PRO A 151 13.79 -1.87 -12.51
N VAL A 152 13.56 -3.03 -13.11
CA VAL A 152 12.40 -3.88 -12.87
C VAL A 152 12.89 -5.10 -12.10
N LEU A 153 12.30 -5.34 -10.94
CA LEU A 153 12.62 -6.52 -10.12
C LEU A 153 11.72 -7.67 -10.54
N ALA A 154 12.30 -8.85 -10.72
CA ALA A 154 11.60 -10.06 -11.13
C ALA A 154 11.82 -11.20 -10.13
N ALA A 155 10.74 -11.94 -9.88
CA ALA A 155 10.74 -13.18 -9.14
C ALA A 155 10.85 -14.36 -10.11
N ALA A 156 11.85 -15.23 -9.93
CA ALA A 156 12.02 -16.43 -10.76
C ALA A 156 11.85 -17.73 -9.96
N VAL A 157 11.12 -18.69 -10.52
CA VAL A 157 10.95 -20.04 -9.98
C VAL A 157 11.31 -21.02 -11.09
N GLU A 158 12.12 -22.03 -10.78
CA GLU A 158 12.58 -23.04 -11.75
C GLU A 158 13.15 -22.42 -13.04
N ASN A 159 13.97 -21.36 -12.90
CA ASN A 159 14.58 -20.61 -14.01
C ASN A 159 13.58 -19.90 -14.94
N ARG A 160 12.34 -19.66 -14.50
CA ARG A 160 11.33 -18.89 -15.24
C ARG A 160 10.87 -17.70 -14.41
N ILE A 161 10.78 -16.53 -15.02
CA ILE A 161 10.18 -15.35 -14.40
C ILE A 161 8.68 -15.57 -14.26
N VAL A 162 8.19 -15.45 -13.03
CA VAL A 162 6.78 -15.69 -12.67
C VAL A 162 6.12 -14.49 -11.98
N GLY A 163 6.88 -13.44 -11.69
CA GLY A 163 6.33 -12.20 -11.16
C GLY A 163 7.31 -11.05 -11.33
N ALA A 164 6.78 -9.83 -11.32
CA ALA A 164 7.58 -8.63 -11.46
C ALA A 164 6.97 -7.45 -10.71
N ILE A 165 7.83 -6.53 -10.28
CA ILE A 165 7.48 -5.21 -9.76
C ILE A 165 8.43 -4.17 -10.37
N GLY A 166 7.88 -3.11 -10.95
CA GLY A 166 8.71 -2.14 -11.68
C GLY A 166 7.91 -1.11 -12.48
N PRO A 167 8.56 -0.04 -12.95
CA PRO A 167 9.96 0.30 -12.72
C PRO A 167 10.17 0.93 -11.32
N MET A 168 11.36 0.76 -10.73
CA MET A 168 11.73 1.26 -9.40
C MET A 168 12.39 2.65 -9.44
N GLU A 169 12.27 3.36 -10.57
CA GLU A 169 12.92 4.64 -10.79
C GLU A 169 12.07 5.83 -10.33
N ILE A 170 12.74 6.83 -9.76
CA ILE A 170 12.17 8.15 -9.50
C ILE A 170 12.56 9.06 -10.66
N GLN A 171 11.57 9.61 -11.34
CA GLN A 171 11.76 10.60 -12.41
C GLN A 171 11.05 11.91 -12.04
N PRO A 172 11.52 13.07 -12.53
CA PRO A 172 10.78 14.31 -12.40
C PRO A 172 9.44 14.22 -13.15
N ASP A 173 8.39 14.78 -12.56
CA ASP A 173 7.10 14.98 -13.22
C ASP A 173 7.17 16.15 -14.24
N ALA A 174 6.04 16.46 -14.88
CA ALA A 174 5.95 17.52 -15.88
C ALA A 174 6.29 18.94 -15.36
N ILE A 175 6.36 19.13 -14.04
CA ILE A 175 6.72 20.39 -13.37
C ILE A 175 8.01 20.25 -12.54
N GLY A 176 8.78 19.17 -12.73
CA GLY A 176 10.09 18.93 -12.13
C GLY A 176 10.10 18.30 -10.74
N HIS A 177 8.94 17.92 -10.17
CA HIS A 177 8.91 17.25 -8.86
C HIS A 177 9.30 15.78 -8.97
N PRO A 178 10.17 15.25 -8.10
CA PRO A 178 10.49 13.83 -8.09
C PRO A 178 9.24 12.99 -7.82
N GLN A 179 8.93 12.07 -8.73
CA GLN A 179 7.85 11.09 -8.61
C GLN A 179 8.34 9.69 -8.94
N LEU A 180 7.84 8.70 -8.20
CA LEU A 180 8.03 7.31 -8.57
C LEU A 180 7.17 7.02 -9.80
N LEU A 181 7.76 6.39 -10.81
CA LEU A 181 6.99 5.96 -11.98
C LEU A 181 5.88 4.98 -11.57
N PRO A 182 4.74 4.95 -12.29
CA PRO A 182 3.66 4.04 -11.96
C PRO A 182 4.16 2.59 -11.96
N GLN A 183 4.15 1.98 -10.77
CA GLN A 183 4.60 0.61 -10.60
C GLN A 183 3.56 -0.36 -11.16
N TYR A 184 4.01 -1.18 -12.09
CA TYR A 184 3.37 -2.42 -12.50
C TYR A 184 3.76 -3.50 -11.50
N PHE A 185 2.78 -4.32 -11.11
CA PHE A 185 2.97 -5.39 -10.15
C PHE A 185 2.08 -6.55 -10.54
N THR A 186 2.67 -7.73 -10.74
CA THR A 186 1.90 -8.96 -10.99
C THR A 186 2.69 -10.20 -10.62
N VAL A 187 1.96 -11.29 -10.39
CA VAL A 187 2.47 -12.66 -10.28
C VAL A 187 1.55 -13.54 -11.11
N LEU A 188 2.14 -14.42 -11.93
CA LEU A 188 1.43 -15.38 -12.77
C LEU A 188 0.41 -16.17 -11.93
N PRO A 189 -0.82 -16.38 -12.42
CA PRO A 189 -1.87 -17.07 -11.70
C PRO A 189 -1.44 -18.40 -11.06
N GLU A 190 -0.67 -19.21 -11.79
CA GLU A 190 -0.18 -20.51 -11.34
C GLU A 190 0.88 -20.44 -10.22
N ALA A 191 1.55 -19.30 -10.06
CA ALA A 191 2.57 -19.07 -9.04
C ALA A 191 2.05 -18.31 -7.81
N ARG A 192 0.75 -17.96 -7.78
CA ARG A 192 0.12 -17.28 -6.64
C ARG A 192 0.01 -18.21 -5.44
N GLY A 193 -0.10 -17.63 -4.24
CA GLY A 193 -0.14 -18.39 -2.98
C GLY A 193 1.22 -18.76 -2.40
N GLN A 194 2.31 -18.64 -3.16
CA GLN A 194 3.67 -18.99 -2.73
C GLN A 194 4.44 -17.81 -2.08
N ALA A 195 3.71 -16.81 -1.57
CA ALA A 195 4.26 -15.58 -1.01
C ALA A 195 5.17 -14.72 -1.92
N LEU A 196 5.34 -15.06 -3.21
CA LEU A 196 6.19 -14.32 -4.16
C LEU A 196 5.84 -12.84 -4.28
N GLY A 197 4.54 -12.50 -4.27
CA GLY A 197 4.11 -11.10 -4.25
C GLY A 197 4.60 -10.36 -3.01
N ARG A 198 4.62 -11.02 -1.83
CA ARG A 198 5.17 -10.43 -0.60
C ARG A 198 6.67 -10.22 -0.70
N THR A 199 7.38 -11.16 -1.33
CA THR A 199 8.83 -11.05 -1.55
C THR A 199 9.16 -9.91 -2.50
N LEU A 200 8.43 -9.78 -3.62
CA LEU A 200 8.57 -8.66 -4.56
C LEU A 200 8.35 -7.29 -3.88
N TRP A 201 7.33 -7.16 -3.02
CA TRP A 201 7.06 -5.92 -2.28
C TRP A 201 8.07 -5.60 -1.16
N ARG A 202 8.92 -6.55 -0.79
CA ARG A 202 9.94 -6.36 0.25
C ARG A 202 11.33 -6.07 -0.32
N ALA A 203 11.56 -6.46 -1.58
CA ALA A 203 12.78 -6.18 -2.31
C ALA A 203 12.88 -4.68 -2.64
#